data_AF-A0A7S2BQU1-F1
#
_entry.id   AF-A0A7S2BQU1-F1
#
_cell.length_a   1.000
_cell.length_b   1.000
_cell.length_c   1.000
_cell.angle_alpha   90.00
_cell.angle_beta   90.00
_cell.angle_gamma   90.00
#
_symmetry.space_group_name_H-M   'P 1'
#
loop_
_entity.id
_entity.type
_entity.pdbx_description
1 polymer ?
#
loop_
_entity_poly.entity_id
_entity_poly.type
_entity_poly.pdbx_seq_one_letter_code
_entity_poly.pdbx_strand_id
1 'polypeptide(L)'
;DSKTDYPAACNATETILLHEATMDSCAESVLRALRQASVKLKAGPRAIELGLLTAADAADSMAIEYGDLTCLVEVVSDMDAAITHIHEHGSSHTECIVTENPDTAEYFQQRVDAACVFHNAS
;
A
#
# COMPACT_ATOMS: atom_id res chain seq x y z
N ASP A 1 -10.06 7.58 4.95
CA ASP A 1 -9.44 8.84 5.41
C ASP A 1 -7.92 8.84 5.19
N SER A 2 -7.27 7.68 5.16
CA SER A 2 -5.81 7.57 5.22
C SER A 2 -5.00 8.28 4.12
N LYS A 3 -5.51 8.63 2.94
CA LYS A 3 -4.73 9.43 1.96
C LYS A 3 -5.32 10.81 1.66
N THR A 4 -6.63 10.90 1.55
CA THR A 4 -7.32 12.08 0.98
C THR A 4 -7.79 13.08 2.01
N ASP A 5 -7.91 12.69 3.28
CA ASP A 5 -8.54 13.55 4.29
C ASP A 5 -7.53 14.52 4.89
N TYR A 6 -6.34 14.03 5.23
CA TYR A 6 -5.23 14.88 5.62
C TYR A 6 -3.90 14.36 5.07
N PRO A 7 -3.61 14.59 3.77
CA PRO A 7 -2.44 14.01 3.10
C PRO A 7 -1.08 14.42 3.69
N ALA A 8 -1.05 15.52 4.47
CA ALA A 8 0.14 16.02 5.15
C ALA A 8 0.32 15.44 6.57
N ALA A 9 -0.61 14.59 7.04
CA ALA A 9 -0.46 13.91 8.31
C ALA A 9 0.57 12.78 8.19
N CYS A 10 1.33 12.55 9.24
CA CYS A 10 2.33 11.48 9.30
C CYS A 10 1.74 10.06 9.32
N ASN A 11 0.40 9.94 9.42
CA ASN A 11 -0.32 8.67 9.29
C ASN A 11 -1.00 8.53 7.92
N ALA A 12 -0.70 9.43 6.98
CA ALA A 12 -1.20 9.30 5.64
C ALA A 12 -0.59 8.05 4.97
N THR A 13 -1.37 7.37 4.13
CA THR A 13 -0.90 6.17 3.43
C THR A 13 0.10 6.56 2.36
N GLU A 14 1.36 6.21 2.54
CA GLU A 14 2.43 6.52 1.58
C GLU A 14 2.67 5.39 0.57
N THR A 15 2.47 4.14 0.99
CA THR A 15 2.64 2.95 0.15
C THR A 15 1.41 2.05 0.23
N ILE A 16 0.98 1.54 -0.93
CA ILE A 16 -0.14 0.60 -1.08
C ILE A 16 0.42 -0.69 -1.68
N LEU A 17 0.35 -1.77 -0.90
CA LEU A 17 0.71 -3.11 -1.36
C LEU A 17 -0.54 -3.87 -1.80
N LEU A 18 -0.53 -4.33 -3.04
CA LEU A 18 -1.61 -5.14 -3.61
C LEU A 18 -1.14 -6.59 -3.74
N HIS A 19 -1.94 -7.54 -3.28
CA HIS A 19 -1.61 -8.95 -3.47
C HIS A 19 -1.89 -9.37 -4.91
N GLU A 20 -1.00 -10.13 -5.55
CA GLU A 20 -1.16 -10.57 -6.94
C GLU A 20 -2.48 -11.32 -7.23
N ALA A 21 -3.02 -12.05 -6.25
CA ALA A 21 -4.29 -12.76 -6.39
C ALA A 21 -5.51 -11.82 -6.46
N THR A 22 -5.35 -10.53 -6.13
CA THR A 22 -6.44 -9.54 -6.20
C THR A 22 -6.45 -8.75 -7.50
N MET A 23 -5.54 -9.03 -8.44
CA MET A 23 -5.43 -8.32 -9.72
C MET A 23 -6.71 -8.42 -10.55
N ASP A 24 -7.34 -9.59 -10.58
CA ASP A 24 -8.59 -9.84 -11.32
C ASP A 24 -9.86 -9.44 -10.54
N SER A 25 -9.72 -8.80 -9.37
CA SER A 25 -10.86 -8.45 -8.51
C SER A 25 -10.84 -6.98 -8.07
N CYS A 26 -10.22 -6.66 -6.95
CA CYS A 26 -10.32 -5.35 -6.32
C CYS A 26 -9.15 -4.40 -6.62
N ALA A 27 -8.01 -4.91 -7.10
CA ALA A 27 -6.83 -4.07 -7.34
C ALA A 27 -7.12 -2.93 -8.32
N GLU A 28 -7.76 -3.21 -9.46
CA GLU A 28 -8.05 -2.19 -10.45
C GLU A 28 -9.06 -1.13 -9.93
N SER A 29 -10.06 -1.55 -9.15
CA SER A 29 -11.06 -0.63 -8.59
C SER A 29 -10.45 0.31 -7.56
N VAL A 30 -9.51 -0.17 -6.73
CA VAL A 30 -8.73 0.65 -5.79
C VAL A 30 -7.91 1.69 -6.55
N LEU A 31 -7.14 1.28 -7.56
CA LEU A 31 -6.32 2.21 -8.36
C LEU A 31 -7.18 3.26 -9.08
N ARG A 32 -8.35 2.85 -9.58
CA ARG A 32 -9.31 3.77 -10.21
C ARG A 32 -9.85 4.79 -9.21
N ALA A 33 -10.22 4.36 -8.01
CA ALA A 33 -10.72 5.25 -6.96
C ALA A 33 -9.65 6.29 -6.55
N LEU A 34 -8.40 5.87 -6.39
CA LEU A 34 -7.28 6.76 -6.08
C LEU A 34 -7.06 7.82 -7.17
N ARG A 35 -7.07 7.40 -8.44
CA ARG A 35 -6.95 8.34 -9.58
C ARG A 35 -8.12 9.32 -9.64
N GLN A 36 -9.34 8.85 -9.38
CA GLN A 36 -10.54 9.71 -9.32
C GLN A 36 -10.44 10.74 -8.17
N ALA A 37 -9.81 10.37 -7.06
CA ALA A 37 -9.49 11.28 -5.96
C ALA A 37 -8.26 12.18 -6.24
N SER A 38 -7.74 12.20 -7.48
CA SER A 38 -6.58 12.98 -7.90
C SER A 38 -5.26 12.62 -7.21
N VAL A 39 -5.16 11.41 -6.67
CA VAL A 39 -3.90 10.88 -6.11
C VAL A 39 -2.95 10.52 -7.26
N LYS A 40 -1.73 11.06 -7.22
CA LYS A 40 -0.65 10.67 -8.11
C LYS A 40 -0.09 9.33 -7.66
N LEU A 41 -0.04 8.37 -8.56
CA LEU A 41 0.43 7.04 -8.26
C LEU A 41 1.86 6.89 -8.78
N LYS A 42 2.76 6.55 -7.88
CA LYS A 42 4.11 6.07 -8.18
C LYS A 42 4.11 4.55 -8.21
N ALA A 43 5.01 3.96 -8.97
CA ALA A 43 5.00 2.54 -9.23
C ALA A 43 6.31 1.88 -8.80
N GLY A 44 6.17 0.77 -8.09
CA GLY A 44 7.25 -0.16 -7.86
C GLY A 44 7.46 -1.10 -9.07
N PRO A 45 8.60 -1.83 -9.13
CA PRO A 45 8.93 -2.68 -10.26
C PRO A 45 7.84 -3.68 -10.66
N ARG A 46 7.19 -4.34 -9.70
CA ARG A 46 6.19 -5.39 -10.01
C ARG A 46 4.90 -4.78 -10.52
N ALA A 47 4.48 -3.63 -9.99
CA ALA A 47 3.34 -2.88 -10.52
C ALA A 47 3.54 -2.44 -11.98
N ILE A 48 4.77 -2.07 -12.38
CA ILE A 48 5.12 -1.74 -13.78
C ILE A 48 5.09 -2.99 -14.67
N GLU A 49 5.69 -4.09 -14.20
CA GLU A 49 5.75 -5.36 -14.95
C GLU A 49 4.35 -5.88 -15.29
N LEU A 50 3.41 -5.75 -14.35
CA LEU A 50 2.01 -6.14 -14.51
C LEU A 50 1.16 -5.11 -15.28
N GLY A 51 1.75 -4.00 -15.73
CA GLY A 51 1.07 -2.99 -16.53
C GLY A 51 0.03 -2.16 -15.76
N LEU A 52 0.06 -2.16 -14.43
CA LEU A 52 -0.84 -1.34 -13.61
C LEU A 52 -0.51 0.15 -13.75
N LEU A 53 0.77 0.44 -13.95
CA LEU A 53 1.38 1.75 -14.17
C LEU A 53 2.51 1.64 -15.20
N THR A 54 3.06 2.77 -15.63
CA THR A 54 4.11 2.81 -16.65
C THR A 54 5.50 3.05 -16.05
N ALA A 55 6.55 2.81 -16.82
CA ALA A 55 7.92 3.15 -16.42
C ALA A 55 8.12 4.65 -16.14
N ALA A 56 7.28 5.53 -16.68
CA ALA A 56 7.31 6.96 -16.38
C ALA A 56 6.81 7.27 -14.95
N ASP A 57 6.06 6.35 -14.36
CA ASP A 57 5.51 6.46 -13.00
C ASP A 57 6.45 5.84 -11.95
N ALA A 58 7.62 5.33 -12.36
CA ALA A 58 8.57 4.69 -11.45
C ALA A 58 8.88 5.57 -10.22
N ALA A 59 8.90 4.94 -9.06
CA ALA A 59 9.37 5.56 -7.83
C ALA A 59 10.90 5.54 -7.76
N ASP A 60 11.49 6.60 -7.20
CA ASP A 60 12.94 6.67 -6.99
C ASP A 60 13.41 5.75 -5.84
N SER A 61 12.50 5.44 -4.91
CA SER A 61 12.72 4.57 -3.74
C SER A 61 11.37 4.00 -3.28
N MET A 62 11.41 2.85 -2.63
CA MET A 62 10.24 2.23 -1.99
C MET A 62 9.93 2.80 -0.60
N ALA A 63 10.86 3.55 -0.03
CA ALA A 63 10.74 4.21 1.28
C ALA A 63 10.70 5.74 1.09
N ILE A 64 9.59 6.26 0.57
CA ILE A 64 9.37 7.71 0.39
C ILE A 64 8.10 8.11 1.14
N GLU A 65 8.23 9.11 2.02
CA GLU A 65 7.09 9.84 2.58
C GLU A 65 6.85 11.09 1.72
N TYR A 66 5.74 11.10 0.97
CA TYR A 66 5.42 12.17 0.03
C TYR A 66 4.77 13.37 0.72
N GLY A 67 3.92 13.14 1.73
CA GLY A 67 3.23 14.20 2.47
C GLY A 67 2.27 15.05 1.64
N ASP A 68 1.91 14.58 0.45
CA ASP A 68 0.93 15.19 -0.46
C ASP A 68 0.01 14.11 -1.06
N LEU A 69 -0.81 14.45 -2.06
CA LEU A 69 -1.65 13.48 -2.78
C LEU A 69 -0.84 12.60 -3.75
N THR A 70 0.21 11.95 -3.24
CA THR A 70 1.02 10.96 -3.94
C THR A 70 1.16 9.71 -3.09
N CYS A 71 1.13 8.53 -3.70
CA CYS A 71 1.50 7.29 -3.03
C CYS A 71 2.20 6.32 -3.98
N LEU A 72 3.00 5.44 -3.42
CA LEU A 72 3.59 4.29 -4.11
C LEU A 72 2.58 3.15 -4.17
N VAL A 73 2.52 2.48 -5.32
CA VAL A 73 1.81 1.23 -5.53
C VAL A 73 2.83 0.15 -5.87
N GLU A 74 2.77 -0.97 -5.14
CA GLU A 74 3.56 -2.16 -5.43
C GLU A 74 2.71 -3.42 -5.33
N VAL A 75 3.11 -4.48 -6.04
CA VAL A 75 2.45 -5.79 -6.00
C VAL A 75 3.31 -6.82 -5.29
N VAL A 76 2.71 -7.56 -4.36
CA VAL A 76 3.35 -8.62 -3.57
C VAL A 76 2.75 -9.99 -3.89
N SER A 77 3.58 -11.04 -3.81
CA SER A 77 3.16 -12.42 -4.12
C SER A 77 2.30 -13.04 -3.03
N ASP A 78 2.54 -12.67 -1.77
CA ASP A 78 1.93 -13.27 -0.60
C ASP A 78 2.07 -12.35 0.63
N MET A 79 1.59 -12.85 1.76
CA MET A 79 1.58 -12.11 3.03
C MET A 79 3.00 -11.90 3.59
N ASP A 80 3.90 -12.87 3.45
CA ASP A 80 5.25 -12.74 3.99
C ASP A 80 6.07 -11.72 3.19
N ALA A 81 5.86 -11.65 1.87
CA ALA A 81 6.39 -10.59 1.03
C ALA A 81 5.85 -9.20 1.43
N ALA A 82 4.56 -9.10 1.77
CA ALA A 82 3.98 -7.85 2.28
C ALA A 82 4.63 -7.39 3.59
N ILE A 83 4.77 -8.32 4.55
CA ILE A 83 5.38 -8.04 5.86
C ILE A 83 6.85 -7.65 5.69
N THR A 84 7.59 -8.36 4.83
CA THR A 84 8.99 -8.06 4.53
C THR A 84 9.13 -6.66 3.95
N HIS A 85 8.29 -6.28 2.98
CA HIS A 85 8.28 -4.93 2.41
C HIS A 85 8.03 -3.86 3.49
N ILE A 86 7.06 -4.10 4.38
CA ILE A 86 6.74 -3.19 5.49
C ILE A 86 7.94 -3.05 6.43
N HIS A 87 8.61 -4.14 6.80
CA HIS A 87 9.78 -4.09 7.70
C HIS A 87 10.99 -3.42 7.04
N GLU A 88 11.17 -3.57 5.73
CA GLU A 88 12.32 -3.00 5.00
C GLU A 88 12.14 -1.53 4.64
N HIS A 89 10.91 -1.08 4.38
CA HIS A 89 10.63 0.25 3.83
C HIS A 89 9.70 1.11 4.68
N GLY A 90 8.96 0.52 5.61
CA GLY A 90 8.08 1.22 6.53
C GLY A 90 8.85 1.96 7.61
N SER A 91 8.17 2.90 8.26
CA SER A 91 8.69 3.67 9.39
C SER A 91 8.32 3.07 10.75
N SER A 92 7.67 1.89 10.76
CA SER A 92 7.09 1.25 11.95
C SER A 92 6.09 2.13 12.71
N HIS A 93 5.46 3.11 12.04
CA HIS A 93 4.49 4.01 12.67
C HIS A 93 3.08 3.43 12.67
N THR A 94 2.46 3.35 11.49
CA THR A 94 1.09 2.86 11.33
C THR A 94 1.00 1.96 10.11
N GLU A 95 0.50 0.75 10.30
CA GLU A 95 0.31 -0.23 9.23
C GLU A 95 -1.12 -0.78 9.27
N CYS A 96 -1.70 -1.10 8.11
CA CYS A 96 -3.07 -1.59 8.02
C CYS A 96 -3.18 -2.70 6.97
N ILE A 97 -3.95 -3.75 7.31
CA ILE A 97 -4.37 -4.77 6.37
C ILE A 97 -5.86 -4.64 6.06
N VAL A 98 -6.20 -4.77 4.78
CA VAL A 98 -7.59 -4.87 4.31
C VAL A 98 -7.85 -6.30 3.82
N THR A 99 -8.65 -7.07 4.57
CA THR A 99 -8.99 -8.46 4.25
C THR A 99 -10.30 -8.89 4.93
N GLU A 100 -11.05 -9.79 4.30
CA GLU A 100 -12.21 -10.45 4.93
C GLU A 100 -11.82 -11.74 5.66
N ASN A 101 -10.59 -12.24 5.46
CA ASN A 101 -10.11 -13.45 6.11
C ASN A 101 -9.53 -13.12 7.51
N PRO A 102 -10.16 -13.59 8.60
CA PRO A 102 -9.69 -13.30 9.95
C PRO A 102 -8.32 -13.91 10.27
N ASP A 103 -8.02 -15.10 9.74
CA ASP A 103 -6.72 -15.75 9.97
C ASP A 103 -5.59 -14.96 9.31
N THR A 104 -5.85 -14.40 8.12
CA THR A 104 -4.91 -13.52 7.42
C THR A 104 -4.69 -12.21 8.18
N ALA A 105 -5.75 -11.64 8.75
CA ALA A 105 -5.66 -10.43 9.56
C ALA A 105 -4.86 -10.67 10.85
N GLU A 106 -5.14 -11.76 11.56
CA GLU A 106 -4.41 -12.13 12.78
C GLU A 106 -2.93 -12.41 12.48
N TYR A 107 -2.64 -13.11 11.37
CA TYR A 107 -1.27 -13.37 10.94
C TYR A 107 -0.47 -12.09 10.74
N PHE A 108 -1.05 -11.09 10.06
CA PHE A 108 -0.45 -9.78 9.83
C PHE A 108 -0.24 -9.01 11.14
N GLN A 109 -1.28 -8.92 11.98
CA GLN A 109 -1.21 -8.20 13.27
C GLN A 109 -0.16 -8.77 14.22
N GLN A 110 0.11 -10.08 14.18
CA GLN A 110 1.12 -10.71 15.02
C GLN A 110 2.56 -10.51 14.52
N ARG A 111 2.76 -10.15 13.25
CA ARG A 111 4.09 -10.14 12.60
C ARG A 111 4.58 -8.77 12.18
N VAL A 112 3.68 -7.84 11.94
CA VAL A 112 4.05 -6.46 11.67
C VAL A 112 4.44 -5.79 12.99
N ASP A 113 5.67 -5.27 13.03
CA ASP A 113 6.20 -4.58 14.21
C ASP A 113 6.14 -3.07 13.95
N ALA A 114 4.95 -2.51 14.23
CA ALA A 114 4.66 -1.09 14.12
C ALA A 114 3.89 -0.63 15.36
N ALA A 115 3.97 0.67 15.67
CA ALA A 115 3.29 1.23 16.85
C ALA A 115 1.77 1.03 16.80
N CYS A 116 1.18 1.09 15.60
CA CYS A 116 -0.23 0.81 15.36
C CYS A 116 -0.38 -0.19 14.20
N VAL A 117 -1.09 -1.30 14.43
CA VAL A 117 -1.44 -2.26 13.39
C VAL A 117 -2.96 -2.43 13.33
N PHE A 118 -3.55 -2.12 12.17
CA PHE A 118 -4.99 -2.08 11.98
C PHE A 118 -5.50 -3.17 11.02
N HIS A 119 -6.78 -3.54 11.18
CA HIS A 119 -7.50 -4.42 10.25
C HIS A 119 -8.81 -3.75 9.83
N ASN A 120 -8.99 -3.54 8.53
CA ASN A 120 -10.18 -2.91 7.92
C ASN A 120 -10.56 -1.56 8.59
N ALA A 121 -9.56 -0.77 8.97
CA ALA A 121 -9.74 0.53 9.59
C ALA A 121 -8.89 1.59 8.90
N SER A 122 -9.35 2.84 9.00
CA SER A 122 -8.68 4.04 8.49
C SER A 122 -8.27 4.94 9.64
#